data_AF-A0A935P183-F1
#
_entry.id   AF-A0A935P183-F1
#
_cell.length_a   1.000
_cell.length_b   1.000
_cell.length_c   1.000
_cell.angle_alpha   90.00
_cell.angle_beta   90.00
_cell.angle_gamma   90.00
#
_symmetry.space_group_name_H-M   'P 1'
#
loop_
_entity.id
_entity.type
_entity.pdbx_description
1 polymer ?
#
loop_
_entity_poly.entity_id
_entity_poly.type
_entity_poly.pdbx_seq_one_letter_code
_entity_poly.pdbx_strand_id
1 'polypeptide(L)'
;MNRREDGAPQNHHEDRGSLLYALGAYDCSSILPLLIDLVIDGSFEVSRQAHALVSSIETEVDEQTWNACAARLRTALQQVVPDRQPLVAELLTLFDAEP
;
A
#
# COMPACT_ATOMS: atom_id res chain seq x y z
N MET A 1 -25.51 -4.40 43.87
CA MET A 1 -24.13 -3.86 43.77
C MET A 1 -23.61 -4.29 42.41
N ASN A 2 -24.03 -3.58 41.34
CA ASN A 2 -23.75 -3.99 39.96
C ASN A 2 -22.47 -3.33 39.49
N ARG A 3 -21.46 -4.15 39.18
CA ARG A 3 -20.13 -3.72 38.77
C ARG A 3 -20.13 -3.51 37.25
N ARG A 4 -20.08 -2.23 36.90
CA ARG A 4 -19.55 -1.53 35.71
C ARG A 4 -19.25 -2.35 34.46
N GLU A 5 -19.88 -1.92 33.38
CA GLU A 5 -19.51 -2.14 31.99
C GLU A 5 -18.12 -1.51 31.74
N ASP A 6 -17.10 -2.34 31.56
CA ASP A 6 -15.83 -1.90 30.97
C ASP A 6 -15.87 -2.25 29.49
N GLY A 7 -16.33 -1.28 28.68
CA GLY A 7 -16.19 -1.29 27.24
C GLY A 7 -14.70 -1.22 26.89
N ALA A 8 -14.14 -2.36 26.47
CA ALA A 8 -12.80 -2.43 25.93
C ALA A 8 -12.68 -1.53 24.68
N PRO A 9 -11.53 -0.87 24.45
CA PRO A 9 -11.32 -0.05 23.27
C PRO A 9 -11.37 -0.96 22.04
N GLN A 10 -12.31 -0.69 21.14
CA GLN A 10 -12.37 -1.37 19.85
C GLN A 10 -11.14 -0.97 19.05
N ASN A 11 -10.23 -1.93 18.87
CA ASN A 11 -9.03 -1.75 18.08
C ASN A 11 -9.45 -1.62 16.60
N HIS A 12 -9.43 -0.40 16.08
CA HIS A 12 -9.57 -0.07 14.64
C HIS A 12 -8.37 -0.55 13.79
N HIS A 13 -7.89 -1.78 14.00
CA HIS A 13 -6.82 -2.41 13.22
C HIS A 13 -7.37 -3.43 12.23
N GLU A 14 -8.54 -4.02 12.49
CA GLU A 14 -9.13 -5.09 11.67
C GLU A 14 -9.85 -4.57 10.41
N ASP A 15 -10.38 -3.34 10.47
CA ASP A 15 -11.20 -2.76 9.38
C ASP A 15 -10.41 -2.57 8.06
N ARG A 16 -9.09 -2.37 8.15
CA ARG A 16 -8.24 -2.06 6.98
C ARG A 16 -7.81 -3.31 6.21
N GLY A 17 -7.58 -4.43 6.88
CA GLY A 17 -7.23 -5.70 6.24
C GLY A 17 -8.41 -6.28 5.46
N SER A 18 -9.63 -6.18 6.00
CA SER A 18 -10.85 -6.58 5.30
C SER A 18 -11.18 -5.66 4.11
N LEU A 19 -10.92 -4.36 4.24
CA LEU A 19 -11.08 -3.39 3.14
C LEU A 19 -10.15 -3.72 1.96
N LEU A 20 -8.89 -4.07 2.24
CA LEU A 20 -7.90 -4.39 1.20
C LEU A 20 -8.17 -5.75 0.53
N TYR A 21 -8.68 -6.75 1.26
CA TYR A 21 -9.15 -8.01 0.65
C TYR A 21 -10.33 -7.79 -0.30
N ALA A 22 -11.29 -6.95 0.09
CA ALA A 22 -12.43 -6.60 -0.76
C ALA A 22 -12.00 -5.82 -2.01
N LEU A 23 -10.97 -4.96 -1.90
CA LEU A 23 -10.43 -4.18 -3.02
C LEU A 23 -9.71 -5.03 -4.08
N GLY A 24 -9.17 -6.20 -3.74
CA GLY A 24 -8.58 -7.12 -4.72
C GLY A 24 -9.58 -7.63 -5.79
N ALA A 25 -10.89 -7.48 -5.56
CA ALA A 25 -11.93 -7.77 -6.55
C ALA A 25 -12.29 -6.58 -7.45
N TYR A 26 -11.68 -5.42 -7.24
CA TYR A 26 -11.93 -4.17 -7.96
C TYR A 26 -10.68 -3.68 -8.65
N ASP A 27 -10.87 -2.96 -9.76
CA ASP A 27 -9.80 -2.27 -10.44
C ASP A 27 -9.22 -1.16 -9.53
N CYS A 28 -8.04 -1.42 -8.99
CA CYS A 28 -7.33 -0.51 -8.09
C CYS A 28 -6.41 0.48 -8.83
N SER A 29 -6.38 0.48 -10.17
CA SER A 29 -5.58 1.42 -10.98
C SER A 29 -5.83 2.88 -10.58
N SER A 30 -7.10 3.24 -10.36
CA SER A 30 -7.51 4.60 -9.98
C SER A 30 -6.98 5.07 -8.62
N ILE A 31 -6.57 4.14 -7.75
CA ILE A 31 -6.02 4.44 -6.42
C ILE A 31 -4.52 4.10 -6.34
N LEU A 32 -3.85 3.83 -7.46
CA LEU A 32 -2.43 3.47 -7.48
C LEU A 32 -1.56 4.45 -6.68
N PRO A 33 -1.70 5.79 -6.81
CA PRO A 33 -0.89 6.72 -6.00
C PRO A 33 -1.04 6.53 -4.49
N LEU A 34 -2.25 6.23 -4.03
CA LEU A 34 -2.51 5.94 -2.61
C LEU A 34 -1.84 4.62 -2.20
N LEU A 35 -1.87 3.59 -3.05
CA LEU A 35 -1.20 2.33 -2.76
C LEU A 35 0.31 2.51 -2.65
N ILE A 36 0.92 3.35 -3.49
CA ILE A 36 2.34 3.70 -3.40
C ILE A 36 2.66 4.38 -2.06
N ASP A 37 1.83 5.32 -1.61
CA ASP A 37 1.98 5.95 -0.30
C ASP A 37 1.91 4.92 0.84
N LEU A 38 1.00 3.96 0.75
CA LEU A 38 0.86 2.89 1.75
C LEU A 38 2.03 1.91 1.74
N VAL A 39 2.65 1.66 0.58
CA VAL A 39 3.89 0.88 0.49
C VAL A 39 5.02 1.60 1.21
N ILE A 40 5.14 2.91 1.03
CA ILE A 40 6.25 3.72 1.58
C ILE A 40 6.09 3.92 3.10
N ASP A 41 4.93 4.43 3.53
CA ASP A 41 4.71 4.95 4.89
C ASP A 41 3.80 4.05 5.76
N GLY A 42 3.21 3.02 5.17
CA GLY A 42 2.33 2.10 5.89
C GLY A 42 3.07 1.29 6.96
N SER A 43 2.30 0.77 7.92
CA SER A 43 2.79 -0.26 8.84
C SER A 43 3.30 -1.48 8.07
N PHE A 44 4.02 -2.38 8.74
CA PHE A 44 4.57 -3.58 8.10
C PHE A 44 3.50 -4.37 7.31
N GLU A 45 2.33 -4.59 7.89
CA GLU A 45 1.24 -5.33 7.24
C GLU A 45 0.62 -4.53 6.09
N VAL A 46 0.34 -3.24 6.31
CA VAL A 46 -0.28 -2.35 5.32
C VAL A 46 0.58 -2.23 4.07
N SER A 47 1.88 -1.99 4.24
CA SER A 47 2.82 -1.88 3.13
C SER A 47 2.92 -3.16 2.30
N ARG A 48 2.95 -4.34 2.92
CA ARG A 48 2.96 -5.62 2.19
C ARG A 48 1.67 -5.87 1.43
N GLN A 49 0.53 -5.53 2.03
CA GLN A 49 -0.77 -5.68 1.38
C GLN A 49 -0.92 -4.69 0.21
N ALA A 50 -0.51 -3.43 0.40
CA ALA A 50 -0.50 -2.43 -0.66
C ALA A 50 0.40 -2.86 -1.82
N HIS A 51 1.59 -3.40 -1.53
CA HIS A 51 2.48 -3.94 -2.55
C HIS A 51 1.81 -5.05 -3.36
N ALA A 52 1.20 -6.03 -2.67
CA ALA A 52 0.50 -7.13 -3.35
C ALA A 52 -0.63 -6.64 -4.27
N LEU A 53 -1.37 -5.60 -3.86
CA LEU A 53 -2.42 -4.99 -4.69
C LEU A 53 -1.85 -4.28 -5.91
N VAL A 54 -0.74 -3.55 -5.76
CA VAL A 54 -0.07 -2.90 -6.90
C VAL A 54 0.38 -3.96 -7.91
N SER A 55 0.98 -5.05 -7.44
CA SER A 55 1.41 -6.16 -8.30
C SER A 55 0.27 -6.93 -8.97
N SER A 56 -0.98 -6.77 -8.51
CA SER A 56 -2.16 -7.41 -9.10
C SER A 56 -2.97 -6.50 -10.03
N ILE A 57 -2.56 -5.24 -10.24
CA ILE A 57 -3.22 -4.36 -11.20
C ILE A 57 -2.88 -4.84 -12.61
N GLU A 58 -3.91 -5.28 -13.34
CA GLU A 58 -3.79 -5.70 -14.75
C GLU A 58 -4.29 -4.61 -15.71
N THR A 59 -4.97 -3.58 -15.19
CA THR A 59 -5.47 -2.46 -16.01
C THR A 59 -4.32 -1.51 -16.38
N GLU A 60 -4.30 -1.06 -17.63
CA GLU A 60 -3.39 -0.03 -18.11
C GLU A 60 -3.58 1.28 -17.32
N VAL A 61 -2.50 1.76 -16.73
CA VAL A 61 -2.46 3.03 -16.00
C VAL A 61 -1.88 4.09 -16.93
N ASP A 62 -2.41 5.32 -16.88
CA ASP A 62 -1.86 6.37 -17.72
C ASP A 62 -0.39 6.66 -17.37
N GLU A 63 0.41 6.94 -18.41
CA GLU A 63 1.85 7.14 -18.30
C GLU A 63 2.22 8.26 -17.31
N GLN A 64 1.40 9.30 -17.17
CA GLN A 64 1.65 10.39 -16.23
C GLN A 64 1.55 9.90 -14.78
N THR A 65 0.49 9.14 -14.45
CA THR A 65 0.31 8.54 -13.13
C THR A 65 1.39 7.51 -12.83
N TRP A 66 1.75 6.67 -13.80
CA TRP A 66 2.81 5.67 -13.65
C TRP A 66 4.17 6.33 -13.34
N ASN A 67 4.56 7.32 -14.13
CA ASN A 67 5.82 8.04 -13.94
C ASN A 67 5.87 8.81 -12.62
N ALA A 68 4.75 9.40 -12.18
CA ALA A 68 4.66 10.07 -10.88
C ALA A 68 4.89 9.08 -9.73
N CYS A 69 4.29 7.89 -9.81
CA CYS A 69 4.48 6.81 -8.84
C CYS A 69 5.94 6.33 -8.81
N ALA A 70 6.54 6.09 -9.97
CA ALA A 70 7.94 5.69 -10.09
C ALA A 70 8.90 6.74 -9.48
N ALA A 71 8.70 8.03 -9.78
CA ALA A 71 9.49 9.12 -9.21
C ALA A 71 9.38 9.19 -7.69
N ARG A 72 8.18 8.90 -7.15
CA ARG A 72 7.93 8.86 -5.72
C ARG A 72 8.66 7.68 -5.04
N LEU A 73 8.61 6.49 -5.63
CA LEU A 73 9.36 5.31 -5.17
C LEU A 73 10.87 5.56 -5.16
N ARG A 74 11.42 6.17 -6.22
CA ARG A 74 12.85 6.55 -6.29
C ARG A 74 13.26 7.50 -5.17
N THR A 75 12.43 8.50 -4.90
CA THR A 75 12.66 9.45 -3.81
C THR A 75 12.58 8.76 -2.45
N ALA A 76 11.57 7.92 -2.25
CA ALA A 76 11.36 7.19 -1.01
C ALA A 76 12.50 6.23 -0.69
N LEU A 77 13.08 5.57 -1.69
CA LEU A 77 14.18 4.61 -1.48
C LEU A 77 15.40 5.23 -0.78
N GLN A 78 15.59 6.54 -0.90
CA GLN A 78 16.67 7.29 -0.22
C GLN A 78 16.38 7.57 1.26
N GLN A 79 15.12 7.46 1.69
CA GLN A 79 14.64 7.96 2.98
C GLN A 79 13.99 6.88 3.86
N VAL A 80 13.48 5.80 3.25
CA VAL A 80 12.82 4.73 3.99
C VAL A 80 13.83 3.95 4.84
N VAL A 81 13.34 3.44 5.98
CA VAL A 81 14.12 2.60 6.90
C VAL A 81 14.66 1.34 6.19
N PRO A 82 15.82 0.79 6.62
CA PRO A 82 16.47 -0.33 5.93
C PRO A 82 15.55 -1.53 5.66
N ASP A 83 14.70 -1.89 6.63
CA ASP A 83 13.77 -3.03 6.50
C ASP A 83 12.70 -2.84 5.41
N ARG A 84 12.42 -1.59 5.04
CA ARG A 84 11.44 -1.22 4.01
C ARG A 84 12.05 -1.17 2.61
N GLN A 85 13.35 -0.91 2.51
CA GLN A 85 14.05 -0.72 1.22
C GLN A 85 13.85 -1.88 0.23
N PRO A 86 13.91 -3.17 0.63
CA PRO A 86 13.72 -4.27 -0.32
C PRO A 86 12.36 -4.22 -1.01
N LEU A 87 11.30 -3.92 -0.26
CA LEU A 87 9.92 -3.85 -0.76
C LEU A 87 9.76 -2.68 -1.75
N VAL A 88 10.34 -1.52 -1.44
CA VAL A 88 10.28 -0.34 -2.31
C VAL A 88 11.12 -0.53 -3.57
N ALA A 89 12.28 -1.19 -3.46
CA ALA A 89 13.16 -1.48 -4.60
C ALA A 89 12.56 -2.52 -5.56
N GLU A 90 11.92 -3.56 -5.03
CA GLU A 90 11.18 -4.55 -5.82
C GLU A 90 10.08 -3.87 -6.62
N LEU A 91 9.25 -3.06 -5.96
CA LEU A 91 8.18 -2.34 -6.64
C LEU A 91 8.72 -1.34 -7.66
N LEU A 92 9.80 -0.62 -7.36
CA LEU A 92 10.41 0.28 -8.34
C LEU A 92 10.90 -0.47 -9.58
N THR A 93 11.42 -1.69 -9.42
CA THR A 93 11.86 -2.53 -10.53
C THR A 93 10.69 -2.87 -11.46
N LEU A 94 9.49 -3.10 -10.91
CA LEU A 94 8.27 -3.27 -11.70
C LEU A 94 7.97 -2.02 -12.54
N PHE A 95 8.06 -0.84 -11.94
CA PHE A 95 7.81 0.44 -12.62
C PHE A 95 8.86 0.81 -13.68
N ASP A 96 10.08 0.31 -13.54
CA ASP A 96 11.16 0.51 -14.50
C ASP A 96 11.08 -0.49 -15.69
N ALA A 97 10.36 -1.61 -15.54
CA ALA A 97 10.32 -2.68 -16.54
C ALA A 97 9.31 -2.43 -17.68
N GLU A 98 8.11 -1.90 -17.38
CA GLU A 98 7.08 -1.53 -18.35
C GLU A 98 6.30 -0.28 -17.85
N PRO A 99 5.99 0.71 -18.72
CA PRO A 99 4.93 1.68 -18.47
C PRO A 99 3.54 1.11 -18.78
#